data_AF-A0A378RKT5-F1
#
_entry.id   AF-A0A378RKT5-F1
#
_cell.length_a   1.000
_cell.length_b   1.000
_cell.length_c   1.000
_cell.angle_alpha   90.00
_cell.angle_beta   90.00
_cell.angle_gamma   90.00
#
_symmetry.space_group_name_H-M   'P 1'
#
loop_
_entity.id
_entity.type
_entity.pdbx_description
1 polymer ?
#
loop_
_entity_poly.entity_id
_entity_poly.type
_entity_poly.pdbx_seq_one_letter_code
_entity_poly.pdbx_strand_id
1 'polypeptide(L)'
;MAKKIVFGEIPGIKIGDWFKDRKEIMDSSIHRNLQAGIDGNKNEGVAAIVLSGGYEDDMDLGNEIIYTGAGGNKEGKQIEDQSLENTYNRGLYKSMIEGLPVRVVRGHQHKSEFSPKKGYTYAGLFTVVDFWIEKGKSGFKVCRFRLESIDNPSVDNLNQERFSTIEGENLVSERKQTTILRIVRDSAVSGQVKDLYNHECQVCGTILEIESIRYAEGAHIKPLGRPHNGEDKLDNILCLCPNDHILFDRGAFTISDTFDLIGDKVDGKLKVSSKHPISTKNLKYHRESHGFE
;
A
#
# COMPACT_ATOMS: atom_id res chain seq x y z
N MET A 1 22.43 14.96 -7.63
CA MET A 1 21.12 14.96 -6.94
C MET A 1 20.71 13.52 -6.71
N ALA A 2 20.16 13.17 -5.55
CA ALA A 2 19.64 11.82 -5.32
C ALA A 2 18.46 11.56 -6.28
N LYS A 3 18.40 10.39 -6.93
CA LYS A 3 17.25 9.99 -7.77
C LYS A 3 15.97 10.06 -6.92
N LYS A 4 14.84 10.53 -7.45
CA LYS A 4 13.54 10.59 -6.75
C LYS A 4 13.00 9.18 -6.44
N ILE A 5 12.21 9.01 -5.37
CA ILE A 5 11.48 7.75 -5.13
C ILE A 5 10.37 7.63 -6.18
N VAL A 6 10.26 6.45 -6.79
CA VAL A 6 9.19 6.11 -7.73
C VAL A 6 8.57 4.81 -7.26
N PHE A 7 7.25 4.80 -7.06
CA PHE A 7 6.47 3.63 -6.66
C PHE A 7 5.87 2.94 -7.90
N GLY A 8 5.64 1.62 -7.79
CA GLY A 8 5.03 0.83 -8.85
C GLY A 8 6.02 0.37 -9.93
N GLU A 9 5.49 0.14 -11.14
CA GLU A 9 6.23 -0.41 -12.27
C GLU A 9 7.32 0.51 -12.80
N ILE A 10 8.38 -0.10 -13.37
CA ILE A 10 9.40 0.61 -14.14
C ILE A 10 9.16 0.30 -15.64
N PRO A 11 9.00 1.32 -16.50
CA PRO A 11 8.76 1.09 -17.92
C PRO A 11 9.81 0.19 -18.57
N GLY A 12 9.35 -0.88 -19.23
CA GLY A 12 10.21 -1.82 -19.96
C GLY A 12 10.79 -2.96 -19.12
N ILE A 13 10.56 -2.97 -17.80
CA ILE A 13 10.95 -4.07 -16.92
C ILE A 13 9.73 -4.98 -16.66
N LYS A 14 9.95 -6.29 -16.64
CA LYS A 14 8.93 -7.31 -16.38
C LYS A 14 9.34 -8.27 -15.28
N ILE A 15 8.35 -8.88 -14.63
CA ILE A 15 8.57 -9.98 -13.69
C ILE A 15 9.42 -11.07 -14.38
N GLY A 16 10.45 -11.53 -13.68
CA GLY A 16 11.41 -12.50 -14.19
C GLY A 16 12.65 -11.89 -14.84
N ASP A 17 12.68 -10.58 -15.09
CA ASP A 17 13.89 -9.92 -15.60
C ASP A 17 15.06 -10.12 -14.64
N TRP A 18 16.21 -10.45 -15.23
CA TRP A 18 17.42 -10.80 -14.52
C TRP A 18 18.46 -9.69 -14.60
N PHE A 19 19.18 -9.47 -13.50
CA PHE A 19 20.22 -8.47 -13.36
C PHE A 19 21.49 -9.15 -12.82
N LYS A 20 22.63 -8.80 -13.41
CA LYS A 20 23.94 -9.35 -13.03
C LYS A 20 24.35 -8.96 -11.62
N ASP A 21 24.15 -7.71 -11.26
CA ASP A 21 24.61 -7.15 -9.99
C ASP A 21 23.74 -5.97 -9.52
N ARG A 22 24.06 -5.45 -8.34
CA ARG A 22 23.36 -4.30 -7.73
C ARG A 22 23.48 -3.02 -8.56
N LYS A 23 24.52 -2.89 -9.39
CA LYS A 23 24.70 -1.73 -10.25
C LYS A 23 23.69 -1.76 -11.39
N GLU A 24 23.48 -2.92 -12.01
CA GLU A 24 22.50 -3.07 -13.08
C GLU A 24 21.05 -2.81 -12.59
N ILE A 25 20.71 -3.25 -11.38
CA ILE A 25 19.42 -2.92 -10.74
C ILE A 25 19.26 -1.40 -10.52
N MET A 26 20.34 -0.71 -10.21
CA MET A 26 20.33 0.74 -10.01
C MET A 26 20.22 1.52 -11.31
N ASP A 27 20.91 1.04 -12.35
CA ASP A 27 20.87 1.61 -13.68
C ASP A 27 19.47 1.44 -14.29
N SER A 28 18.79 0.32 -14.03
CA SER A 28 17.38 0.12 -14.39
C SER A 28 16.38 0.91 -13.53
N SER A 29 16.83 1.55 -12.45
CA SER A 29 16.01 2.34 -11.52
C SER A 29 14.96 1.56 -10.70
N ILE A 30 15.05 0.23 -10.68
CA ILE A 30 14.23 -0.61 -9.78
C ILE A 30 14.56 -0.31 -8.33
N HIS A 31 15.85 -0.14 -7.99
CA HIS A 31 16.33 0.10 -6.64
C HIS A 31 17.52 1.07 -6.65
N ARG A 32 17.45 2.17 -5.89
CA ARG A 32 18.41 3.30 -5.98
C ARG A 32 19.64 3.19 -5.07
N ASN A 33 19.71 2.18 -4.20
CA ASN A 33 20.89 1.94 -3.34
C ASN A 33 21.72 0.74 -3.83
N LEU A 34 23.05 0.80 -3.68
CA LEU A 34 23.98 -0.30 -4.02
C LEU A 34 24.11 -1.34 -2.90
N GLN A 35 23.89 -0.94 -1.64
CA GLN A 35 24.15 -1.78 -0.47
C GLN A 35 22.87 -2.10 0.30
N ALA A 36 22.16 -1.06 0.77
CA ALA A 36 20.94 -1.23 1.56
C ALA A 36 19.94 -2.17 0.86
N GLY A 37 19.29 -3.04 1.63
CA GLY A 37 18.24 -3.93 1.12
C GLY A 37 16.90 -3.22 0.92
N ILE A 38 16.74 -2.00 1.43
CA ILE A 38 15.49 -1.23 1.36
C ILE A 38 15.77 0.07 0.59
N ASP A 39 14.90 0.40 -0.36
CA ASP A 39 14.89 1.68 -1.07
C ASP A 39 13.65 2.50 -0.69
N GLY A 40 13.83 3.40 0.28
CA GLY A 40 12.77 4.21 0.83
C GLY A 40 13.23 5.08 1.99
N ASN A 41 12.29 5.81 2.58
CA ASN A 41 12.51 6.57 3.80
C ASN A 41 11.19 6.76 4.57
N LYS A 42 11.29 7.24 5.81
CA LYS A 42 10.13 7.48 6.68
C LYS A 42 9.11 8.50 6.17
N ASN A 43 9.51 9.43 5.29
CA ASN A 43 8.66 10.53 4.85
C ASN A 43 7.81 10.14 3.62
N GLU A 44 8.41 9.41 2.67
CA GLU A 44 7.78 9.05 1.39
C GLU A 44 7.27 7.61 1.36
N GLY A 45 7.85 6.71 2.16
CA GLY A 45 7.57 5.27 2.12
C GLY A 45 8.71 4.48 1.45
N VAL A 46 8.47 3.19 1.23
CA VAL A 46 9.41 2.25 0.60
C VAL A 46 8.89 1.80 -0.76
N ALA A 47 9.72 1.97 -1.78
CA ALA A 47 9.37 1.67 -3.16
C ALA A 47 9.97 0.35 -3.67
N ALA A 48 11.06 -0.11 -3.08
CA ALA A 48 11.66 -1.38 -3.43
C ALA A 48 12.40 -2.04 -2.26
N ILE A 49 12.46 -3.37 -2.27
CA ILE A 49 13.31 -4.17 -1.39
C ILE A 49 14.10 -5.20 -2.19
N VAL A 50 15.26 -5.60 -1.66
CA VAL A 50 16.10 -6.67 -2.19
C VAL A 50 16.28 -7.76 -1.13
N LEU A 51 15.74 -8.94 -1.39
CA LEU A 51 16.00 -10.14 -0.61
C LEU A 51 17.41 -10.64 -0.94
N SER A 52 18.39 -10.30 -0.10
CA SER A 52 19.80 -10.73 -0.27
C SER A 52 20.31 -11.63 0.86
N GLY A 53 19.44 -12.09 1.76
CA GLY A 53 19.82 -12.94 2.91
C GLY A 53 20.58 -12.17 4.00
N GLY A 54 20.25 -10.89 4.20
CA GLY A 54 20.89 -10.05 5.21
C GLY A 54 20.41 -10.33 6.65
N TYR A 55 19.28 -11.02 6.79
CA TYR A 55 18.68 -11.38 8.07
C TYR A 55 18.30 -12.86 8.08
N GLU A 56 18.61 -13.54 9.18
CA GLU A 56 18.33 -14.96 9.37
C GLU A 56 16.83 -15.25 9.57
N ASP A 57 16.05 -14.23 9.92
CA ASP A 57 14.62 -14.33 10.18
C ASP A 57 13.77 -14.21 8.89
N ASP A 58 14.34 -13.84 7.75
CA ASP A 58 13.60 -13.72 6.49
C ASP A 58 12.95 -15.05 6.07
N MET A 59 11.69 -14.99 5.64
CA MET A 59 10.98 -16.12 5.05
C MET A 59 10.40 -15.72 3.70
N ASP A 60 10.71 -16.50 2.65
CA ASP A 60 10.21 -16.27 1.30
C ASP A 60 9.37 -17.47 0.88
N LEU A 61 8.06 -17.27 0.81
CA LEU A 61 7.03 -18.25 0.45
C LEU A 61 6.52 -18.01 -0.98
N GLY A 62 7.27 -17.27 -1.80
CA GLY A 62 6.97 -17.02 -3.20
C GLY A 62 6.06 -15.82 -3.37
N ASN A 63 4.75 -16.02 -3.21
CA ASN A 63 3.78 -14.91 -3.31
C ASN A 63 3.57 -14.18 -1.98
N GLU A 64 4.06 -14.76 -0.88
CA GLU A 64 4.13 -14.13 0.43
C GLU A 64 5.59 -14.06 0.91
N ILE A 65 5.96 -12.94 1.52
CA ILE A 65 7.29 -12.75 2.10
C ILE A 65 7.12 -12.23 3.53
N ILE A 66 7.78 -12.88 4.50
CA ILE A 66 7.96 -12.33 5.84
C ILE A 66 9.35 -11.71 5.90
N TYR A 67 9.37 -10.39 5.76
CA TYR A 67 10.58 -9.60 5.64
C TYR A 67 11.02 -9.04 7.00
N THR A 68 12.31 -9.12 7.29
CA THR A 68 12.91 -8.51 8.48
C THR A 68 13.32 -7.07 8.20
N GLY A 69 12.90 -6.16 9.08
CA GLY A 69 13.27 -4.75 9.04
C GLY A 69 14.78 -4.52 9.17
N ALA A 70 15.19 -3.27 9.00
CA ALA A 70 16.57 -2.84 9.14
C ALA A 70 16.91 -2.41 10.57
N GLY A 71 18.20 -2.43 10.89
CA GLY A 71 18.75 -1.96 12.17
C GLY A 71 19.33 -3.09 13.01
N GLY A 72 20.23 -2.71 13.91
CA GLY A 72 20.88 -3.61 14.87
C GLY A 72 21.61 -4.81 14.29
N ASN A 73 22.04 -4.74 13.03
CA ASN A 73 22.71 -5.84 12.33
C ASN A 73 24.16 -5.46 12.01
N LYS A 74 25.08 -6.38 12.31
CA LYS A 74 26.49 -6.30 11.93
C LYS A 74 26.86 -7.58 11.19
N GLU A 75 27.18 -7.43 9.89
CA GLU A 75 27.63 -8.52 9.02
C GLU A 75 26.67 -9.73 8.98
N GLY A 76 25.36 -9.46 8.97
CA GLY A 76 24.32 -10.49 8.91
C GLY A 76 23.90 -11.05 10.26
N LYS A 77 24.52 -10.60 11.36
CA LYS A 77 24.15 -10.99 12.73
C LYS A 77 23.47 -9.85 13.48
N GLN A 78 22.34 -10.14 14.12
CA GLN A 78 21.66 -9.19 14.98
C GLN A 78 22.43 -9.02 16.30
N ILE A 79 22.66 -7.77 16.72
CA ILE A 79 23.44 -7.40 17.92
C ILE A 79 22.66 -6.50 18.89
N GLU A 80 21.52 -5.96 18.48
CA GLU A 80 20.63 -5.11 19.30
C GLU A 80 19.20 -5.14 18.76
N ASP A 81 18.26 -4.62 19.55
CA ASP A 81 16.85 -4.51 19.16
C ASP A 81 16.66 -3.54 17.99
N GLN A 82 15.83 -3.94 17.02
CA GLN A 82 15.32 -3.04 16.00
C GLN A 82 14.24 -2.12 16.56
N SER A 83 13.99 -1.01 15.86
CA SER A 83 12.96 -0.04 16.21
C SER A 83 12.21 0.44 14.97
N LEU A 84 10.93 0.76 15.16
CA LEU A 84 10.11 1.40 14.14
C LEU A 84 10.56 2.84 13.85
N GLU A 85 11.34 3.47 14.73
CA GLU A 85 11.95 4.78 14.51
C GLU A 85 13.06 4.75 13.42
N ASN A 86 13.56 3.55 13.07
CA ASN A 86 14.47 3.41 11.95
C ASN A 86 13.78 3.88 10.65
N THR A 87 14.46 4.72 9.87
CA THR A 87 13.89 5.34 8.66
C THR A 87 13.32 4.34 7.66
N TYR A 88 13.92 3.15 7.53
CA TYR A 88 13.45 2.14 6.60
C TYR A 88 12.26 1.35 7.17
N ASN A 89 12.28 1.02 8.46
CA ASN A 89 11.15 0.35 9.12
C ASN A 89 9.91 1.24 9.12
N ARG A 90 10.09 2.52 9.47
CA ARG A 90 9.03 3.53 9.39
C ARG A 90 8.51 3.69 7.97
N GLY A 91 9.39 3.64 6.97
CA GLY A 91 9.03 3.70 5.56
C GLY A 91 8.20 2.48 5.10
N LEU A 92 8.57 1.26 5.51
CA LEU A 92 7.77 0.05 5.24
C LEU A 92 6.41 0.12 5.92
N TYR A 93 6.36 0.59 7.17
CA TYR A 93 5.11 0.80 7.90
C TYR A 93 4.22 1.86 7.23
N LYS A 94 4.80 2.96 6.76
CA LYS A 94 4.06 3.93 5.94
C LYS A 94 3.54 3.30 4.65
N SER A 95 4.34 2.51 3.93
CA SER A 95 3.87 1.79 2.74
C SER A 95 2.72 0.81 3.05
N MET A 96 2.69 0.20 4.24
CA MET A 96 1.57 -0.61 4.69
C MET A 96 0.30 0.23 4.88
N ILE A 97 0.41 1.32 5.65
CA ILE A 97 -0.74 2.19 5.95
C ILE A 97 -1.30 2.85 4.68
N GLU A 98 -0.42 3.25 3.76
CA GLU A 98 -0.82 3.93 2.51
C GLU A 98 -1.02 2.97 1.33
N GLY A 99 -0.86 1.65 1.51
CA GLY A 99 -1.01 0.66 0.45
C GLY A 99 -0.02 0.84 -0.72
N LEU A 100 1.15 1.45 -0.48
CA LEU A 100 2.11 1.76 -1.53
C LEU A 100 2.75 0.48 -2.09
N PRO A 101 2.83 0.33 -3.43
CA PRO A 101 3.42 -0.85 -4.05
C PRO A 101 4.94 -0.87 -3.87
N VAL A 102 5.45 -2.02 -3.43
CA VAL A 102 6.86 -2.30 -3.19
C VAL A 102 7.38 -3.26 -4.26
N ARG A 103 8.38 -2.83 -5.04
CA ARG A 103 9.10 -3.72 -5.97
C ARG A 103 9.96 -4.69 -5.19
N VAL A 104 9.83 -5.99 -5.45
CA VAL A 104 10.67 -7.02 -4.82
C VAL A 104 11.70 -7.53 -5.80
N VAL A 105 12.96 -7.57 -5.37
CA VAL A 105 14.05 -8.21 -6.12
C VAL A 105 14.65 -9.34 -5.28
N ARG A 106 14.76 -10.54 -5.85
CA ARG A 106 15.41 -11.69 -5.20
C ARG A 106 16.86 -11.79 -5.63
N GLY A 107 17.79 -11.83 -4.69
CA GLY A 107 19.22 -11.99 -4.93
C GLY A 107 19.72 -13.39 -4.61
N HIS A 108 20.75 -13.83 -5.31
CA HIS A 108 21.29 -15.19 -5.19
C HIS A 108 21.87 -15.55 -3.81
N GLN A 109 22.15 -14.56 -2.96
CA GLN A 109 22.63 -14.77 -1.60
C GLN A 109 21.49 -15.12 -0.62
N HIS A 110 20.26 -14.74 -0.94
CA HIS A 110 19.08 -15.18 -0.19
C HIS A 110 18.82 -16.65 -0.51
N LYS A 111 18.76 -17.51 0.51
CA LYS A 111 18.57 -18.95 0.32
C LYS A 111 17.08 -19.29 0.39
N SER A 112 16.42 -19.29 -0.76
CA SER A 112 15.05 -19.75 -0.94
C SER A 112 14.91 -20.47 -2.28
N GLU A 113 13.87 -21.28 -2.45
CA GLU A 113 13.53 -21.95 -3.71
C GLU A 113 13.25 -20.95 -4.85
N PHE A 114 12.85 -19.73 -4.49
CA PHE A 114 12.54 -18.64 -5.43
C PHE A 114 13.75 -17.78 -5.80
N SER A 115 14.89 -17.98 -5.12
CA SER A 115 16.10 -17.20 -5.39
C SER A 115 16.82 -17.66 -6.65
N PRO A 116 17.37 -16.73 -7.46
CA PRO A 116 18.16 -17.11 -8.61
C PRO A 116 19.49 -17.74 -8.20
N LYS A 117 20.04 -18.64 -9.03
CA LYS A 117 21.35 -19.27 -8.76
C LYS A 117 22.52 -18.27 -8.78
N LYS A 118 22.38 -17.16 -9.52
CA LYS A 118 23.36 -16.08 -9.67
C LYS A 118 22.62 -14.76 -9.94
N GLY A 119 23.23 -13.64 -9.60
CA GLY A 119 22.65 -12.32 -9.86
C GLY A 119 21.36 -12.08 -9.07
N TYR A 120 20.43 -11.39 -9.71
CA TYR A 120 19.18 -10.93 -9.12
C TYR A 120 18.02 -11.07 -10.11
N THR A 121 16.82 -11.29 -9.61
CA THR A 121 15.60 -11.41 -10.44
C THR A 121 14.51 -10.52 -9.87
N TYR A 122 13.85 -9.73 -10.74
CA TYR A 122 12.70 -8.93 -10.35
C TYR A 122 11.47 -9.83 -10.16
N ALA A 123 10.88 -9.78 -8.97
CA ALA A 123 9.76 -10.62 -8.55
C ALA A 123 8.38 -9.96 -8.72
N GLY A 124 8.33 -8.70 -9.15
CA GLY A 124 7.07 -7.95 -9.31
C GLY A 124 6.78 -7.01 -8.15
N LEU A 125 5.53 -6.54 -8.13
CA LEU A 125 5.00 -5.66 -7.09
C LEU A 125 4.32 -6.44 -5.98
N PHE A 126 4.58 -6.00 -4.75
CA PHE A 126 4.00 -6.51 -3.53
C PHE A 126 3.40 -5.36 -2.72
N THR A 127 2.46 -5.67 -1.84
CA THR A 127 1.94 -4.73 -0.84
C THR A 127 2.33 -5.23 0.54
N VAL A 128 2.71 -4.32 1.44
CA VAL A 128 2.89 -4.66 2.86
C VAL A 128 1.52 -4.76 3.50
N VAL A 129 1.17 -5.92 4.03
CA VAL A 129 -0.18 -6.24 4.51
C VAL A 129 -0.26 -6.42 6.03
N ASP A 130 0.87 -6.58 6.70
CA ASP A 130 0.92 -6.71 8.15
C ASP A 130 2.28 -6.27 8.71
N PHE A 131 2.28 -5.83 9.97
CA PHE A 131 3.47 -5.45 10.72
C PHE A 131 3.37 -5.87 12.18
N TRP A 132 4.45 -6.45 12.71
CA TRP A 132 4.59 -6.71 14.13
C TRP A 132 6.06 -6.64 14.57
N ILE A 133 6.26 -6.63 15.88
CA ILE A 133 7.58 -6.76 16.50
C ILE A 133 7.61 -8.10 17.22
N GLU A 134 8.64 -8.91 16.95
CA GLU A 134 8.86 -10.17 17.64
C GLU A 134 10.31 -10.34 18.05
N LYS A 135 10.58 -11.35 18.87
CA LYS A 135 11.94 -11.73 19.24
C LYS A 135 12.49 -12.65 18.14
N GLY A 136 13.50 -12.18 17.39
CA GLY A 136 14.15 -12.94 16.32
C GLY A 136 15.03 -14.09 16.85
N LYS A 137 15.59 -14.89 15.95
CA LYS A 137 16.42 -16.06 16.26
C LYS A 137 17.65 -15.74 17.12
N SER A 138 18.26 -14.57 16.91
CA SER A 138 19.36 -14.06 17.73
C SER A 138 18.96 -13.56 19.13
N GLY A 139 17.65 -13.54 19.46
CA GLY A 139 17.14 -13.15 20.76
C GLY A 139 16.90 -11.64 20.95
N PHE A 140 17.10 -10.83 19.91
CA PHE A 140 16.76 -9.40 19.89
C PHE A 140 15.41 -9.18 19.24
N LYS A 141 14.77 -8.04 19.55
CA LYS A 141 13.55 -7.62 18.85
C LYS A 141 13.86 -7.27 17.40
N VAL A 142 13.02 -7.73 16.49
CA VAL A 142 13.08 -7.42 15.06
C VAL A 142 11.72 -6.92 14.58
N CYS A 143 11.74 -5.95 13.67
CA CYS A 143 10.55 -5.50 12.97
C CYS A 143 10.22 -6.50 11.86
N ARG A 144 8.96 -6.92 11.76
CA ARG A 144 8.51 -7.92 10.78
C ARG A 144 7.42 -7.34 9.93
N PHE A 145 7.55 -7.56 8.63
CA PHE A 145 6.61 -7.07 7.63
C PHE A 145 6.18 -8.25 6.77
N ARG A 146 4.88 -8.48 6.66
CA ARG A 146 4.33 -9.46 5.72
C ARG A 146 3.98 -8.75 4.43
N LEU A 147 4.48 -9.24 3.32
CA LEU A 147 4.22 -8.73 1.98
C LEU A 147 3.50 -9.78 1.15
N GLU A 148 2.51 -9.36 0.38
CA GLU A 148 1.78 -10.22 -0.56
C GLU A 148 1.93 -9.69 -1.99
N SER A 149 2.07 -10.60 -2.96
CA SER A 149 2.15 -10.26 -4.39
C SER A 149 0.84 -9.64 -4.86
N ILE A 150 0.92 -8.53 -5.60
CA ILE A 150 -0.25 -7.86 -6.16
C ILE A 150 -0.84 -8.67 -7.33
N ASP A 151 0.01 -9.26 -8.18
CA ASP A 151 -0.42 -9.98 -9.37
C ASP A 151 -0.86 -11.42 -9.09
N ASN A 152 -0.32 -12.04 -8.04
CA ASN A 152 -0.64 -13.41 -7.65
C ASN A 152 -0.85 -13.51 -6.13
N PRO A 153 -1.93 -12.92 -5.58
CA PRO A 153 -2.22 -13.07 -4.15
C PRO A 153 -2.36 -14.54 -3.79
N SER A 154 -1.95 -14.91 -2.57
CA SER A 154 -2.07 -16.28 -2.06
C SER A 154 -3.53 -16.77 -2.11
N VAL A 155 -3.70 -18.08 -2.33
CA VAL A 155 -4.99 -18.74 -2.66
C VAL A 155 -6.03 -18.59 -1.54
N ASP A 156 -5.61 -18.27 -0.31
CA ASP A 156 -6.51 -18.00 0.82
C ASP A 156 -7.43 -16.80 0.61
N ASN A 157 -7.14 -15.93 -0.38
CA ASN A 157 -7.93 -14.73 -0.69
C ASN A 157 -9.01 -14.92 -1.78
N LEU A 158 -9.09 -16.07 -2.46
CA LEU A 158 -10.02 -16.26 -3.61
C LEU A 158 -11.43 -16.78 -3.24
N ASN A 159 -11.69 -17.11 -1.97
CA ASN A 159 -12.91 -17.79 -1.54
C ASN A 159 -13.87 -16.90 -0.70
N GLN A 160 -14.11 -15.64 -1.08
CA GLN A 160 -15.02 -14.73 -0.34
C GLN A 160 -16.42 -14.50 -0.97
N GLU A 161 -16.74 -15.06 -2.13
CA GLU A 161 -18.05 -14.83 -2.81
C GLU A 161 -19.11 -15.92 -2.56
N ARG A 162 -19.00 -16.71 -1.48
CA ARG A 162 -20.08 -17.63 -1.08
C ARG A 162 -20.34 -17.57 0.42
N PHE A 163 -21.13 -16.59 0.85
CA PHE A 163 -21.89 -16.71 2.08
C PHE A 163 -22.95 -17.80 1.87
N SER A 164 -22.67 -19.01 2.36
CA SER A 164 -23.72 -19.98 2.67
C SER A 164 -23.99 -19.93 4.17
N THR A 165 -25.25 -19.74 4.49
CA THR A 165 -25.92 -19.83 5.80
C THR A 165 -25.23 -20.80 6.76
N ILE A 166 -24.85 -20.31 7.94
CA ILE A 166 -24.38 -21.17 9.04
C ILE A 166 -25.56 -21.34 10.02
N GLU A 167 -26.20 -22.50 9.99
CA GLU A 167 -26.84 -23.04 11.19
C GLU A 167 -25.75 -23.59 12.11
N GLY A 168 -25.86 -23.25 13.39
CA GLY A 168 -24.77 -23.37 14.34
C GLY A 168 -24.42 -24.80 14.70
N GLU A 169 -23.12 -25.06 14.82
CA GLU A 169 -22.57 -26.04 15.73
C GLU A 169 -21.15 -25.61 16.14
N ASN A 170 -20.79 -25.91 17.39
CA ASN A 170 -19.54 -25.53 18.05
C ASN A 170 -18.30 -25.90 17.22
N LEU A 171 -17.72 -24.92 16.53
CA LEU A 171 -16.40 -25.05 15.93
C LEU A 171 -15.36 -24.45 16.87
N VAL A 172 -14.39 -25.28 17.24
CA VAL A 172 -13.11 -24.85 17.81
C VAL A 172 -12.59 -23.71 16.94
N SER A 173 -12.40 -22.53 17.53
CA SER A 173 -11.92 -21.36 16.79
C SER A 173 -10.46 -21.59 16.41
N GLU A 174 -10.19 -22.19 15.25
CA GLU A 174 -8.94 -21.92 14.56
C GLU A 174 -8.90 -20.42 14.29
N ARG A 175 -7.87 -19.74 14.82
CA ARG A 175 -7.60 -18.36 14.43
C ARG A 175 -7.21 -18.39 12.95
N LYS A 176 -8.19 -18.18 12.08
CA LYS A 176 -7.94 -17.83 10.68
C LYS A 176 -7.55 -16.36 10.67
N GLN A 177 -6.27 -16.08 10.44
CA GLN A 177 -5.79 -14.73 10.20
C GLN A 177 -6.22 -14.36 8.77
N THR A 178 -7.40 -13.78 8.65
CA THR A 178 -7.90 -13.30 7.35
C THR A 178 -7.28 -11.93 7.08
N THR A 179 -6.43 -11.86 6.07
CA THR A 179 -5.95 -10.60 5.53
C THR A 179 -6.99 -10.09 4.57
N ILE A 180 -7.78 -9.09 4.97
CA ILE A 180 -8.57 -8.36 3.99
C ILE A 180 -7.59 -7.47 3.24
N LEU A 181 -7.04 -7.98 2.15
CA LEU A 181 -6.41 -7.15 1.14
C LEU A 181 -7.51 -6.25 0.54
N ARG A 182 -7.73 -5.08 1.14
CA ARG A 182 -8.24 -3.97 0.34
C ARG A 182 -7.06 -3.59 -0.54
N ILE A 183 -7.03 -4.10 -1.77
CA ILE A 183 -6.11 -3.61 -2.81
C ILE A 183 -6.55 -2.18 -3.08
N VAL A 184 -6.09 -1.24 -2.25
CA VAL A 184 -6.14 0.17 -2.55
C VAL A 184 -5.10 0.33 -3.65
N ARG A 185 -5.56 0.40 -4.90
CA ARG A 185 -4.73 0.87 -6.01
C ARG A 185 -4.53 2.36 -5.79
N ASP A 186 -3.73 2.71 -4.79
CA ASP A 186 -3.46 4.09 -4.43
C ASP A 186 -2.56 4.67 -5.51
N SER A 187 -3.18 5.40 -6.44
CA SER A 187 -2.46 6.02 -7.54
C SER A 187 -1.60 7.17 -7.01
N ALA A 188 -0.55 7.51 -7.74
CA ALA A 188 0.24 8.71 -7.43
C ALA A 188 -0.61 9.99 -7.41
N VAL A 189 -1.78 9.97 -8.06
CA VAL A 189 -2.75 11.06 -8.08
C VAL A 189 -3.57 11.09 -6.79
N SER A 190 -4.04 9.93 -6.31
CA SER A 190 -4.71 9.81 -5.01
C SER A 190 -3.82 10.30 -3.86
N GLY A 191 -2.54 9.91 -3.85
CA GLY A 191 -1.54 10.44 -2.90
C GLY A 191 -1.46 11.97 -2.90
N GLN A 192 -1.42 12.60 -4.10
CA GLN A 192 -1.41 14.06 -4.22
C GLN A 192 -2.67 14.71 -3.63
N VAL A 193 -3.86 14.10 -3.84
CA VAL A 193 -5.09 14.63 -3.26
C VAL A 193 -5.05 14.53 -1.73
N LYS A 194 -4.62 13.39 -1.16
CA LYS A 194 -4.50 13.24 0.30
C LYS A 194 -3.54 14.27 0.92
N ASP A 195 -2.43 14.55 0.25
CA ASP A 195 -1.47 15.57 0.68
C ASP A 195 -2.07 16.98 0.66
N LEU A 196 -2.91 17.32 -0.33
CA LEU A 196 -3.59 18.64 -0.40
C LEU A 196 -4.48 18.93 0.82
N TYR A 197 -4.98 17.89 1.48
CA TYR A 197 -5.84 17.98 2.66
C TYR A 197 -5.17 17.53 3.95
N ASN A 198 -3.86 17.23 3.92
CA ASN A 198 -3.14 16.70 5.07
C ASN A 198 -3.85 15.49 5.73
N HIS A 199 -4.40 14.62 4.87
CA HIS A 199 -5.16 13.42 5.25
C HIS A 199 -6.37 13.70 6.16
N GLU A 200 -6.94 14.90 6.09
CA GLU A 200 -8.22 15.25 6.72
C GLU A 200 -9.36 14.95 5.75
N CYS A 201 -10.43 14.31 6.24
CA CYS A 201 -11.61 14.03 5.43
C CYS A 201 -12.25 15.33 4.92
N GLN A 202 -12.49 15.43 3.61
CA GLN A 202 -13.14 16.60 3.01
C GLN A 202 -14.61 16.76 3.41
N VAL A 203 -15.25 15.70 3.90
CA VAL A 203 -16.67 15.65 4.26
C VAL A 203 -16.83 15.93 5.75
N CYS A 204 -16.39 15.03 6.63
CA CYS A 204 -16.59 15.18 8.07
C CYS A 204 -15.44 15.87 8.83
N GLY A 205 -14.30 16.15 8.20
CA GLY A 205 -13.12 16.72 8.87
C GLY A 205 -12.36 15.77 9.81
N THR A 206 -12.74 14.49 9.88
CA THR A 206 -12.04 13.49 10.71
C THR A 206 -10.61 13.29 10.20
N ILE A 207 -9.65 13.25 11.13
CA ILE A 207 -8.26 12.86 10.88
C ILE A 207 -8.03 11.53 11.61
N LEU A 208 -7.74 10.47 10.87
CA LEU A 208 -7.35 9.19 11.45
C LEU A 208 -5.83 9.18 11.62
N GLU A 209 -5.33 8.97 12.83
CA GLU A 209 -3.90 8.98 13.12
C GLU A 209 -3.47 7.66 13.77
N ILE A 210 -2.46 7.00 13.19
CA ILE A 210 -1.88 5.75 13.67
C ILE A 210 -0.40 6.01 13.89
N GLU A 211 0.03 6.02 15.16
CA GLU A 211 1.43 6.29 15.55
C GLU A 211 2.02 7.50 14.81
N SER A 212 1.32 8.64 14.76
CA SER A 212 1.73 9.86 14.04
C SER A 212 1.73 9.79 12.50
N ILE A 213 1.18 8.73 11.90
CA ILE A 213 0.82 8.70 10.47
C ILE A 213 -0.64 9.04 10.33
N ARG A 214 -0.97 10.04 9.53
CA ARG A 214 -2.36 10.34 9.19
C ARG A 214 -2.82 9.49 8.02
N TYR A 215 -4.03 8.96 8.11
CA TYR A 215 -4.62 8.06 7.14
C TYR A 215 -5.91 8.64 6.58
N ALA A 216 -6.04 8.55 5.25
CA ALA A 216 -7.22 8.88 4.48
C ALA A 216 -7.21 8.05 3.18
N GLU A 217 -8.34 7.97 2.51
CA GLU A 217 -8.53 7.23 1.28
C GLU A 217 -8.83 8.19 0.12
N GLY A 218 -8.25 7.92 -1.05
CA GLY A 218 -8.61 8.59 -2.30
C GLY A 218 -9.83 7.91 -2.92
N ALA A 219 -10.97 8.60 -2.91
CA ALA A 219 -12.22 8.11 -3.48
C ALA A 219 -12.46 8.71 -4.86
N HIS A 220 -12.58 7.90 -5.92
CA HIS A 220 -12.91 8.42 -7.25
C HIS A 220 -14.37 8.87 -7.30
N ILE A 221 -14.61 10.11 -7.74
CA ILE A 221 -15.96 10.67 -7.90
C ILE A 221 -16.73 9.91 -8.99
N LYS A 222 -16.11 9.78 -10.16
CA LYS A 222 -16.57 8.93 -11.24
C LYS A 222 -15.72 7.65 -11.22
N PRO A 223 -16.32 6.46 -10.98
CA PRO A 223 -15.55 5.23 -10.84
C PRO A 223 -14.71 4.90 -12.07
N LEU A 224 -13.51 4.37 -11.86
CA LEU A 224 -12.62 3.91 -12.93
C LEU A 224 -13.18 2.65 -13.62
N GLY A 225 -12.76 2.42 -14.86
CA GLY A 225 -13.07 1.20 -15.61
C GLY A 225 -14.54 1.10 -16.03
N ARG A 226 -14.87 0.06 -16.80
CA ARG A 226 -16.23 -0.14 -17.31
C ARG A 226 -17.19 -0.47 -16.14
N PRO A 227 -18.46 0.01 -16.16
CA PRO A 227 -19.09 0.74 -17.27
C PRO A 227 -18.90 2.27 -17.22
N HIS A 228 -18.35 2.80 -16.13
CA HIS A 228 -18.36 4.24 -15.86
C HIS A 228 -17.24 5.00 -16.60
N ASN A 229 -16.06 4.39 -16.74
CA ASN A 229 -14.88 4.92 -17.41
C ASN A 229 -14.48 6.30 -16.89
N GLY A 230 -14.38 6.44 -15.56
CA GLY A 230 -13.72 7.58 -14.93
C GLY A 230 -12.21 7.57 -15.19
N GLU A 231 -11.58 8.74 -15.06
CA GLU A 231 -10.15 8.92 -15.25
C GLU A 231 -9.43 9.04 -13.91
N ASP A 232 -8.20 8.54 -13.82
CA ASP A 232 -7.36 8.68 -12.63
C ASP A 232 -6.65 10.05 -12.65
N LYS A 233 -7.41 11.10 -12.30
CA LYS A 233 -6.99 12.51 -12.34
C LYS A 233 -7.37 13.24 -11.06
N LEU A 234 -6.63 14.32 -10.74
CA LEU A 234 -6.87 15.13 -9.54
C LEU A 234 -8.30 15.64 -9.45
N ASP A 235 -8.92 15.97 -10.58
CA ASP A 235 -10.28 16.49 -10.65
C ASP A 235 -11.39 15.44 -10.43
N ASN A 236 -11.00 14.18 -10.26
CA ASN A 236 -11.88 13.03 -10.11
C ASN A 236 -11.67 12.29 -8.79
N ILE A 237 -10.92 12.82 -7.82
CA ILE A 237 -10.61 12.12 -6.57
C ILE A 237 -10.93 13.02 -5.37
N LEU A 238 -11.44 12.44 -4.29
CA LEU A 238 -11.66 13.09 -3.00
C LEU A 238 -10.79 12.43 -1.91
N CYS A 239 -10.32 13.21 -0.94
CA CYS A 239 -9.68 12.73 0.29
C CYS A 239 -10.77 12.48 1.35
N LEU A 240 -11.10 11.21 1.61
CA LEU A 240 -12.18 10.82 2.53
C LEU A 240 -11.65 9.90 3.64
N CYS A 241 -12.33 9.88 4.79
CA CYS A 241 -12.14 8.80 5.76
C CYS A 241 -12.85 7.52 5.27
N PRO A 242 -12.51 6.33 5.79
CA PRO A 242 -13.13 5.06 5.37
C PRO A 242 -14.65 5.05 5.48
N ASN A 243 -15.19 5.70 6.51
CA ASN A 243 -16.64 5.80 6.71
C ASN A 243 -17.31 6.62 5.62
N ASP A 244 -16.80 7.81 5.33
CA ASP A 244 -17.40 8.68 4.31
C ASP A 244 -17.14 8.15 2.89
N HIS A 245 -16.00 7.47 2.67
CA HIS A 245 -15.71 6.82 1.39
C HIS A 245 -16.76 5.79 1.05
N ILE A 246 -17.05 4.85 1.95
CA ILE A 246 -18.08 3.84 1.67
C ILE A 246 -19.48 4.44 1.55
N LEU A 247 -19.79 5.50 2.31
CA LEU A 247 -21.07 6.21 2.19
C LEU A 247 -21.21 6.90 0.83
N PHE A 248 -20.13 7.53 0.35
CA PHE A 248 -20.10 8.21 -0.94
C PHE A 248 -20.25 7.21 -2.09
N ASP A 249 -19.43 6.14 -2.14
CA ASP A 249 -19.47 5.11 -3.18
C ASP A 249 -20.83 4.40 -3.30
N ARG A 250 -21.59 4.35 -2.20
CA ARG A 250 -22.91 3.73 -2.13
C ARG A 250 -24.05 4.72 -2.34
N GLY A 251 -23.76 5.98 -2.63
CA GLY A 251 -24.76 7.02 -2.88
C GLY A 251 -25.58 7.40 -1.65
N ALA A 252 -25.06 7.19 -0.44
CA ALA A 252 -25.73 7.65 0.78
C ALA A 252 -25.76 9.18 0.88
N PHE A 253 -24.85 9.85 0.16
CA PHE A 253 -24.87 11.28 -0.08
C PHE A 253 -24.20 11.61 -1.42
N THR A 254 -24.33 12.87 -1.84
CA THR A 254 -23.67 13.42 -3.01
C THR A 254 -23.24 14.88 -2.78
N ILE A 255 -22.67 15.51 -3.80
CA ILE A 255 -22.09 16.85 -3.73
C ILE A 255 -22.63 17.68 -4.91
N SER A 256 -23.15 18.88 -4.62
CA SER A 256 -23.63 19.83 -5.63
C SER A 256 -22.50 20.52 -6.40
N ASP A 257 -22.84 21.25 -7.47
CA ASP A 257 -21.86 22.05 -8.23
C ASP A 257 -21.29 23.23 -7.42
N THR A 258 -21.97 23.62 -6.34
CA THR A 258 -21.54 24.64 -5.36
C THR A 258 -20.90 24.01 -4.11
N PHE A 259 -20.56 22.72 -4.19
CA PHE A 259 -19.93 21.91 -3.16
C PHE A 259 -20.76 21.72 -1.88
N ASP A 260 -22.08 21.86 -1.97
CA ASP A 260 -22.98 21.52 -0.86
C ASP A 260 -23.12 20.01 -0.77
N LEU A 261 -23.06 19.48 0.46
CA LEU A 261 -23.27 18.07 0.74
C LEU A 261 -24.77 17.79 0.79
N ILE A 262 -25.23 16.81 0.01
CA ILE A 262 -26.65 16.46 -0.12
C ILE A 262 -26.84 15.00 0.31
N GLY A 263 -27.56 14.77 1.41
CA GLY A 263 -27.91 13.43 1.90
C GLY A 263 -28.26 13.42 3.38
N ASP A 264 -28.90 12.36 3.87
CA ASP A 264 -29.48 12.32 5.22
C ASP A 264 -28.45 12.34 6.36
N LYS A 265 -27.19 11.98 6.08
CA LYS A 265 -26.13 11.82 7.09
C LYS A 265 -24.96 12.79 6.95
N VAL A 266 -25.08 13.75 6.04
CA VAL A 266 -24.05 14.77 5.82
C VAL A 266 -24.70 16.15 5.84
N ASP A 267 -23.96 17.15 6.31
CA ASP A 267 -24.43 18.54 6.33
C ASP A 267 -23.27 19.48 6.04
N GLY A 268 -23.60 20.65 5.50
CA GLY A 268 -22.66 21.70 5.16
C GLY A 268 -22.07 21.57 3.76
N LYS A 269 -20.81 22.01 3.64
CA LYS A 269 -20.10 22.08 2.36
C LYS A 269 -18.86 21.19 2.39
N LEU A 270 -18.56 20.57 1.26
CA LEU A 270 -17.30 19.88 1.04
C LEU A 270 -16.14 20.86 1.26
N LYS A 271 -15.14 20.45 2.04
CA LYS A 271 -13.90 21.21 2.18
C LYS A 271 -13.12 21.16 0.87
N VAL A 272 -12.92 22.31 0.24
CA VAL A 272 -12.19 22.42 -1.04
C VAL A 272 -10.98 23.34 -0.90
N SER A 273 -9.80 22.82 -1.25
CA SER A 273 -8.57 23.61 -1.35
C SER A 273 -8.55 24.35 -2.70
N SER A 274 -8.03 25.58 -2.73
CA SER A 274 -7.89 26.35 -3.98
C SER A 274 -6.98 25.68 -5.02
N LYS A 275 -6.16 24.71 -4.58
CA LYS A 275 -5.27 23.92 -5.44
C LYS A 275 -5.89 22.62 -5.95
N HIS A 276 -7.12 22.28 -5.54
CA HIS A 276 -7.78 21.03 -5.91
C HIS A 276 -8.89 21.30 -6.96
N PRO A 277 -8.64 21.05 -8.25
CA PRO A 277 -9.56 21.42 -9.32
C PRO A 277 -10.68 20.38 -9.53
N ILE A 278 -11.55 20.17 -8.55
CA ILE A 278 -12.63 19.16 -8.63
C ILE A 278 -13.56 19.44 -9.82
N SER A 279 -13.79 18.44 -10.66
CA SER A 279 -14.62 18.57 -11.86
C SER A 279 -16.10 18.45 -11.53
N THR A 280 -16.85 19.53 -11.80
CA THR A 280 -18.32 19.53 -11.67
C THR A 280 -18.98 18.50 -12.59
N LYS A 281 -18.35 18.13 -13.71
CA LYS A 281 -18.85 17.06 -14.59
C LYS A 281 -18.81 15.70 -13.90
N ASN A 282 -17.78 15.41 -13.11
CA ASN A 282 -17.67 14.17 -12.36
C ASN A 282 -18.68 14.18 -11.19
N LEU A 283 -18.84 15.31 -10.50
CA LEU A 283 -19.85 15.47 -9.46
C LEU A 283 -21.27 15.26 -10.01
N LYS A 284 -21.59 15.87 -11.16
CA LYS A 284 -22.87 15.68 -11.84
C LYS A 284 -23.10 14.22 -12.20
N TYR A 285 -22.09 13.56 -12.77
CA TYR A 285 -22.19 12.15 -13.09
C TYR A 285 -22.52 11.30 -11.86
N HIS A 286 -21.88 11.56 -10.71
CA HIS A 286 -22.18 10.86 -9.46
C HIS A 286 -23.62 11.12 -9.00
N ARG A 287 -24.13 12.35 -9.14
CA ARG A 287 -25.53 12.69 -8.80
C ARG A 287 -26.51 11.88 -9.65
N GLU A 288 -26.32 11.90 -10.97
CA GLU A 288 -27.15 11.16 -11.92
C GLU A 288 -27.07 9.63 -11.67
N SER A 289 -25.88 9.10 -11.40
CA SER A 289 -25.71 7.65 -11.21
C SER A 289 -26.30 7.12 -9.90
N HIS A 290 -26.45 7.99 -8.90
CA HIS A 290 -27.02 7.64 -7.60
C HIS A 290 -28.44 8.20 -7.37
N GLY A 291 -29.07 8.77 -8.40
CA GLY A 291 -30.49 9.17 -8.37
C GLY A 291 -30.79 10.47 -7.62
N PHE A 292 -29.80 11.36 -7.50
CA PHE A 292 -29.96 12.70 -6.94
C PHE A 292 -30.32 13.76 -8.00
N GLU A 293 -30.16 13.41 -9.29
CA GLU A 293 -30.58 14.19 -10.48
C GLU A 293 -31.15 13.25 -11.55
#